data_AF-A0A809PEP8-F1
#
_entry.id   AF-A0A809PEP8-F1
#
_cell.length_a   1.000
_cell.length_b   1.000
_cell.length_c   1.000
_cell.angle_alpha   90.00
_cell.angle_beta   90.00
_cell.angle_gamma   90.00
#
_symmetry.space_group_name_H-M   'P 1'
#
loop_
_entity.id
_entity.type
_entity.pdbx_description
1 polymer ?
#
loop_
_entity_poly.entity_id
_entity_poly.type
_entity_poly.pdbx_seq_one_letter_code
_entity_poly.pdbx_strand_id
1 'polypeptide(L)' 'MLWRIGRTGTVIGCYLAEQHQNNKAGLQELAQLWQQMEKKNFWPETPQTTEQHAWVLAWPVDSNSDRTGKT' A
#
# COMPACT_ATOMS: atom_id res chain seq x y z
N MET A 1 10.87 -18.55 -0.17
CA MET A 1 9.57 -18.22 -0.79
C MET A 1 9.33 -16.71 -0.72
N LEU A 2 10.07 -15.91 -1.52
CA LEU A 2 10.11 -14.44 -1.44
C LEU A 2 9.26 -13.74 -2.52
N TRP A 3 8.63 -14.50 -3.42
CA TRP A 3 7.99 -13.98 -4.65
C TRP A 3 6.67 -13.20 -4.44
N ARG A 4 6.20 -13.07 -3.20
CA ARG A 4 4.94 -12.38 -2.86
C ARG A 4 5.12 -10.95 -2.33
N ILE A 5 6.35 -10.47 -2.10
CA ILE A 5 6.59 -9.17 -1.45
C ILE A 5 5.95 -8.02 -2.23
N GLY A 6 6.22 -7.86 -3.53
CA GLY A 6 5.65 -6.76 -4.33
C GLY A 6 4.12 -6.77 -4.40
N ARG A 7 3.50 -7.96 -4.52
CA ARG A 7 2.03 -8.10 -4.51
C ARG A 7 1.43 -7.80 -3.14
N THR A 8 2.04 -8.28 -2.06
CA THR A 8 1.62 -7.94 -0.70
C THR A 8 1.75 -6.44 -0.45
N GLY A 9 2.85 -5.82 -0.87
CA GLY A 9 3.01 -4.36 -0.79
C GLY A 9 1.97 -3.60 -1.60
N THR A 10 1.57 -4.10 -2.77
CA THR A 10 0.50 -3.49 -3.58
C THR A 10 -0.82 -3.50 -2.82
N VAL A 11 -1.21 -4.65 -2.25
CA VAL A 11 -2.47 -4.77 -1.47
C VAL A 11 -2.45 -3.90 -0.22
N ILE A 12 -1.34 -3.92 0.54
CA ILE A 12 -1.20 -3.06 1.73
C ILE A 12 -1.22 -1.58 1.34
N GLY A 13 -0.59 -1.21 0.22
CA GLY A 13 -0.62 0.15 -0.31
C GLY A 13 -2.04 0.63 -0.60
N CYS A 14 -2.86 -0.20 -1.25
CA CYS A 14 -4.28 0.09 -1.49
C CYS A 14 -5.07 0.23 -0.17
N TYR A 15 -4.83 -0.66 0.79
CA TYR A 15 -5.48 -0.58 2.11
C TYR A 15 -5.14 0.72 2.83
N LEU A 16 -3.86 1.09 2.91
CA LEU A 16 -3.42 2.33 3.54
C LEU A 16 -3.95 3.55 2.79
N ALA A 17 -3.98 3.51 1.46
CA ALA A 17 -4.58 4.55 0.65
C ALA A 17 -6.06 4.82 1.04
N GLU A 18 -6.84 3.76 1.27
CA GLU A 18 -8.22 3.87 1.76
C GLU A 18 -8.29 4.46 3.17
N GLN A 19 -7.43 4.03 4.08
CA GLN A 19 -7.41 4.57 5.46
C GLN A 19 -7.10 6.07 5.49
N HIS A 20 -6.21 6.53 4.61
CA HIS A 20 -5.85 7.95 4.48
C HIS A 20 -6.80 8.75 3.58
N GLN A 21 -7.70 8.07 2.86
CA GLN A 21 -8.44 8.65 1.73
C GLN A 21 -7.50 9.39 0.74
N ASN A 22 -6.26 8.92 0.64
CA ASN A 22 -5.19 9.57 -0.11
C ASN A 22 -4.13 8.53 -0.50
N ASN A 23 -4.06 8.25 -1.81
CA ASN A 23 -3.15 7.25 -2.36
C ASN A 23 -1.67 7.53 -2.07
N LYS A 24 -1.27 8.81 -2.12
CA LYS A 24 0.12 9.20 -1.86
C LYS A 24 0.48 9.02 -0.40
N ALA A 25 -0.42 9.40 0.51
CA ALA A 25 -0.22 9.20 1.94
C ALA A 25 -0.12 7.71 2.29
N GLY A 26 -0.96 6.86 1.68
CA GLY A 26 -0.88 5.41 1.85
C GLY A 26 0.45 4.79 1.39
N LEU A 27 0.97 5.21 0.23
CA LEU A 27 2.29 4.78 -0.23
C LEU A 27 3.43 5.30 0.65
N GLN A 28 3.32 6.52 1.16
CA GLN A 28 4.32 7.08 2.05
C GLN A 28 4.38 6.30 3.36
N GLU A 29 3.24 5.98 3.97
CA GLU A 29 3.21 5.15 5.18
C GLU A 29 3.74 3.74 4.90
N LEU A 30 3.35 3.12 3.78
CA LEU A 30 3.89 1.82 3.39
C LEU A 30 5.42 1.84 3.31
N ALA A 31 5.99 2.89 2.71
CA ALA A 31 7.44 3.04 2.62
C ALA A 31 8.08 3.16 4.01
N GLN A 32 7.47 3.93 4.93
CA GLN A 32 7.94 4.07 6.31
C GLN A 32 7.89 2.76 7.09
N LEU A 33 6.79 2.02 7.00
CA LEU A 33 6.64 0.70 7.64
C LEU A 33 7.63 -0.31 7.06
N TRP A 34 7.89 -0.27 5.75
CA TRP A 34 8.86 -1.13 5.11
C TRP A 34 10.28 -0.91 5.62
N GLN A 35 10.64 0.33 5.99
CA GLN A 35 11.97 0.63 6.56
C GLN A 35 12.25 -0.11 7.87
N GLN A 36 11.20 -0.52 8.58
CA GLN A 36 11.29 -1.20 9.87
C GLN A 36 11.40 -2.72 9.73
N MET A 37 11.23 -3.27 8.53
CA MET A 37 11.27 -4.72 8.31
C MET A 37 12.70 -5.18 8.01
N GLU A 38 13.14 -6.29 8.61
CA GLU A 38 14.42 -6.95 8.29
C GLU A 38 14.56 -7.27 6.79
N LYS A 39 13.43 -7.53 6.13
CA LYS A 39 13.35 -7.83 4.69
C LYS A 39 13.83 -6.67 3.82
N LYS A 40 13.83 -5.43 4.31
CA LYS A 40 14.37 -4.28 3.59
C LYS A 40 15.82 -4.51 3.18
N ASN A 41 16.61 -5.20 3.99
CA ASN A 41 18.02 -5.46 3.72
C ASN A 41 18.24 -6.27 2.43
N PHE A 42 17.23 -7.02 1.99
CA PHE A 42 17.26 -7.80 0.74
C PHE A 42 16.43 -7.15 -0.38
N TRP A 43 15.40 -6.40 -0.02
CA TRP A 43 14.45 -5.77 -0.93
C TRP A 43 14.21 -4.34 -0.47
N PRO A 44 14.87 -3.33 -1.06
CA PRO A 44 14.94 -1.98 -0.48
C PRO A 44 13.58 -1.29 -0.39
N GLU A 45 12.62 -1.68 -1.21
CA GLU A 45 11.28 -1.09 -1.28
C GLU A 45 10.19 -2.12 -1.58
N THR A 46 8.95 -1.73 -1.25
CA THR A 46 7.72 -2.38 -1.68
C THR A 46 6.62 -1.32 -1.87
N PRO A 47 5.76 -1.39 -2.90
CA PRO A 47 5.79 -2.34 -4.01
C PRO A 47 7.07 -2.28 -4.84
N GLN A 48 7.38 -3.33 -5.60
CA GLN A 48 8.72 -3.54 -6.18
C GLN A 48 8.90 -2.95 -7.58
N THR A 49 7.80 -2.54 -8.23
CA THR A 49 7.85 -2.00 -9.59
C THR A 49 7.02 -0.73 -9.72
N THR A 50 7.41 0.15 -10.62
CA THR A 50 6.70 1.40 -10.90
C THR A 50 5.24 1.17 -11.27
N GLU A 51 4.92 0.07 -11.97
CA GLU A 51 3.55 -0.29 -12.34
C GLU A 51 2.70 -0.65 -11.12
N GLN A 52 3.29 -1.29 -10.11
CA GLN A 52 2.60 -1.57 -8.84
C GLN A 52 2.36 -0.29 -8.04
N HIS A 53 3.32 0.64 -8.03
CA HIS A 53 3.11 1.97 -7.45
C HIS A 53 2.00 2.73 -8.18
N ALA A 54 2.02 2.71 -9.52
CA ALA A 54 0.98 3.32 -10.34
C ALA A 54 -0.40 2.71 -10.07
N TRP A 55 -0.47 1.40 -9.84
CA TRP A 55 -1.70 0.72 -9.44
C TRP A 55 -2.25 1.27 -8.12
N VAL A 56 -1.42 1.38 -7.08
CA VAL A 56 -1.85 1.94 -5.79
C VAL A 56 -2.24 3.42 -5.95
N LEU A 57 -1.51 4.18 -6.76
CA LEU A 57 -1.83 5.58 -7.05
C LEU A 57 -3.16 5.77 -7.78
N ALA A 58 -3.58 4.79 -8.58
CA ALA A 58 -4.86 4.78 -9.28
C ALA A 58 -5.99 4.12 -8.48
N TRP A 59 -5.71 3.62 -7.26
CA TRP A 59 -6.70 2.92 -6.46
C TRP A 59 -7.87 3.85 -6.10
N PRO A 60 -9.13 3.40 -6.27
CA PRO A 60 -10.30 4.18 -5.92
C PRO A 60 -10.40 4.31 -4.39
N VAL A 61 -9.96 5.44 -3.87
CA VAL A 61 -10.18 5.81 -2.47
C VAL A 61 -11.52 6.51 -2.36
N ASP A 62 -12.56 5.72 -2.10
CA ASP A 62 -13.88 6.26 -1.83
C ASP A 62 -13.78 7.25 -0.65
N SER A 63 -14.26 8.48 -0.83
CA SER A 63 -14.37 9.48 0.24
C SER A 63 -15.46 9.11 1.27
N ASN A 64 -15.90 7.85 1.30
CA ASN A 64 -17.25 7.54 1.73
C ASN A 64 -17.33 7.18 3.22
N SER A 65 -17.95 8.10 3.96
CA SER A 65 -18.57 7.97 5.27
C SER A 65 -19.57 6.81 5.40
N ASP A 66 -19.85 6.07 4.32
CA ASP A 66 -20.95 5.09 4.28
C ASP A 66 -20.52 3.63 4.49
N ARG A 67 -19.23 3.34 4.73
CA ARG A 67 -18.79 1.97 5.08
C ARG A 67 -19.15 1.54 6.51
N THR A 68 -19.78 2.41 7.32
CA THR A 68 -20.30 2.08 8.66
C THR A 68 -21.76 1.61 8.66
N GLY A 69 -22.41 1.49 7.50
CA GLY A 69 -23.82 1.11 7.38
C GLY A 69 -24.11 -0.39 7.19
N LYS A 70 -23.44 -1.30 7.91
CA LYS A 70 -23.94 -2.69 8.02
C LYS A 70 -23.94 -3.17 9.48
N THR A 71 -25.16 -3.22 9.99
CA THR A 71 -25.67 -3.90 11.19
C THR A 71 -25.43 -5.39 11.15
#